data_AF-A0A0K2V4K2-F1
#
_entry.id   AF-A0A0K2V4K2-F1
#
_cell.length_a   1.000
_cell.length_b   1.000
_cell.length_c   1.000
_cell.angle_alpha   90.00
_cell.angle_beta   90.00
_cell.angle_gamma   90.00
#
_symmetry.space_group_name_H-M   'P 1'
#
loop_
_entity.id
_entity.type
_entity.pdbx_description
1 polymer ?
#
loop_
_entity_poly.entity_id
_entity_poly.type
_entity_poly.pdbx_seq_one_letter_code
_entity_poly.pdbx_strand_id
1 'polypeptide(L)'
;MDIYFWRGVWETIDYVFLPYTIKPILGSFTLLIGVFALTMTKSFRSSLSLPTGITLDDESNRVYAYTYYETNAESSVFLIIKDSLVSTILEGFVVASWHGIWVLTDVFSYDYLGLSNITVALSSYSMGLGIGIVCLYAQFPFYHTIWANDQKSAFSKYFTNFLFTLISLVSTVWTFRGVWYSYDAFFLTIDRNSSLVLAQLIGLLTLFSINCGSCLHAGIIRDLDEKDGLIIPYHYFSYYFFRELTEKDAENEHLNDSKFVS
;
A
#
# COMPACT_ATOMS: atom_id res chain seq x y z
N MET A 1 -12.88 5.66 -4.13
CA MET A 1 -13.38 6.78 -3.30
C MET A 1 -12.24 7.40 -2.52
N ASP A 2 -11.54 6.60 -1.72
CA ASP A 2 -10.43 7.04 -0.85
C ASP A 2 -9.29 7.78 -1.59
N ILE A 3 -8.78 7.19 -2.68
CA ILE A 3 -7.74 7.81 -3.52
C ILE A 3 -8.13 9.19 -4.07
N TYR A 4 -9.39 9.39 -4.48
CA TYR A 4 -9.84 10.69 -5.00
C TYR A 4 -9.99 11.74 -3.89
N PHE A 5 -10.38 11.31 -2.68
CA PHE A 5 -10.41 12.18 -1.52
C PHE A 5 -9.00 12.70 -1.20
N TRP A 6 -8.01 11.80 -1.11
CA TRP A 6 -6.64 12.18 -0.82
C TRP A 6 -5.99 13.03 -1.91
N ARG A 7 -6.31 12.78 -3.18
CA ARG A 7 -5.91 13.66 -4.28
C ARG A 7 -6.46 15.08 -4.10
N GLY A 8 -7.73 15.22 -3.73
CA GLY A 8 -8.31 16.54 -3.42
C GLY A 8 -7.60 17.23 -2.26
N VAL A 9 -7.19 16.48 -1.23
CA VAL A 9 -6.37 16.99 -0.12
C VAL A 9 -5.00 17.46 -0.61
N TRP A 10 -4.32 16.68 -1.47
CA TRP A 10 -3.02 17.06 -2.06
C TRP A 10 -3.12 18.33 -2.88
N GLU A 11 -4.10 18.40 -3.79
CA GLU A 11 -4.32 19.59 -4.62
C GLU A 11 -4.66 20.82 -3.76
N THR A 12 -5.37 20.64 -2.64
CA THR A 12 -5.63 21.70 -1.67
C THR A 12 -4.34 22.13 -0.96
N ILE A 13 -3.51 21.18 -0.52
CA ILE A 13 -2.23 21.48 0.11
C ILE A 13 -1.33 22.25 -0.86
N ASP A 14 -1.20 21.79 -2.10
CA ASP A 14 -0.41 22.44 -3.14
C ASP A 14 -0.94 23.85 -3.49
N TYR A 15 -2.25 24.03 -3.49
CA TYR A 15 -2.87 25.32 -3.77
C TYR A 15 -2.73 26.31 -2.61
N VAL A 16 -2.92 25.85 -1.37
CA VAL A 16 -2.88 26.68 -0.15
C VAL A 16 -1.45 27.02 0.26
N PHE A 17 -0.54 26.05 0.15
CA PHE A 17 0.85 26.18 0.62
C PHE A 17 1.84 26.57 -0.50
N LEU A 18 1.51 27.62 -1.28
CA LEU A 18 2.45 28.54 -1.95
C LEU A 18 3.06 28.15 -3.34
N PRO A 19 3.71 29.12 -4.05
CA PRO A 19 4.15 29.01 -5.44
C PRO A 19 5.09 27.84 -5.75
N TYR A 20 5.18 27.49 -7.03
CA TYR A 20 6.00 26.40 -7.60
C TYR A 20 7.42 26.29 -7.01
N THR A 21 8.03 27.42 -6.61
CA THR A 21 9.38 27.51 -6.05
C THR A 21 9.61 26.77 -4.74
N ILE A 22 8.56 26.50 -3.95
CA ILE A 22 8.70 25.79 -2.66
C ILE A 22 8.22 24.33 -2.69
N LYS A 23 7.73 23.86 -3.84
CA LYS A 23 7.27 22.46 -4.00
C LYS A 23 8.30 21.42 -3.54
N PRO A 24 9.60 21.53 -3.83
CA PRO A 24 10.58 20.54 -3.35
C PRO A 24 10.72 20.52 -1.83
N ILE A 25 10.60 21.70 -1.20
CA ILE A 25 10.66 21.85 0.26
C ILE A 25 9.42 21.23 0.90
N LEU A 26 8.23 21.52 0.35
CA LEU A 26 6.97 20.97 0.81
C LEU A 26 6.95 19.44 0.68
N GLY A 27 7.34 18.90 -0.49
CA GLY A 27 7.43 17.46 -0.72
C GLY A 27 8.41 16.78 0.23
N SER A 28 9.57 17.40 0.47
CA SER A 28 10.54 16.89 1.45
C SER A 28 9.98 16.89 2.87
N PHE A 29 9.27 17.96 3.26
CA PHE A 29 8.67 18.08 4.58
C PHE A 29 7.58 17.03 4.81
N THR A 30 6.64 16.86 3.86
CA THR A 30 5.57 15.86 3.99
C THR A 30 6.12 14.43 3.97
N LEU A 31 7.17 14.16 3.17
CA LEU A 31 7.85 12.88 3.18
C LEU A 31 8.48 12.59 4.55
N LEU A 32 9.29 13.52 5.04
CA LEU A 32 10.03 13.35 6.29
C LEU A 32 9.10 13.20 7.49
N ILE A 33 8.05 14.02 7.59
CA ILE A 33 7.10 13.92 8.70
C ILE A 33 6.30 12.62 8.65
N GLY A 34 5.87 12.19 7.46
CA GLY A 34 5.13 10.94 7.27
C GLY A 34 5.97 9.72 7.63
N VAL A 35 7.17 9.61 7.05
CA VAL A 35 8.11 8.50 7.32
C VAL A 35 8.53 8.50 8.79
N PHE A 36 8.85 9.67 9.37
CA PHE A 36 9.24 9.77 10.77
C PHE A 36 8.12 9.32 11.70
N ALA A 37 6.91 9.87 11.55
CA ALA A 37 5.78 9.54 12.40
C ALA A 37 5.48 8.03 12.35
N LEU A 38 5.36 7.46 11.15
CA LEU A 38 5.06 6.04 10.97
C LEU A 38 6.17 5.12 11.50
N THR A 39 7.43 5.51 11.36
CA THR A 39 8.55 4.73 11.91
C THR A 39 8.53 4.76 13.44
N MET A 40 8.27 5.93 14.04
CA MET A 40 8.19 6.09 15.48
C MET A 40 7.01 5.33 16.10
N THR A 41 5.90 5.21 15.37
CA THR A 41 4.72 4.44 15.80
C THR A 41 4.79 2.96 15.43
N LYS A 42 5.88 2.52 14.77
CA LYS A 42 6.06 1.16 14.24
C LYS A 42 4.88 0.74 13.36
N SER A 43 4.54 1.58 12.39
CA SER A 43 3.45 1.33 11.45
C SER A 43 3.85 1.67 10.02
N PHE A 44 5.15 1.64 9.70
CA PHE A 44 5.66 2.12 8.42
C PHE A 44 5.20 1.25 7.25
N ARG A 45 4.95 -0.03 7.48
CA ARG A 45 4.35 -0.94 6.47
C ARG A 45 2.95 -0.55 6.04
N SER A 46 2.22 0.22 6.85
CA SER A 46 0.93 0.79 6.45
C SER A 46 1.07 1.69 5.22
N SER A 47 2.27 2.18 4.89
CA SER A 47 2.47 2.98 3.68
C SER A 47 2.50 2.15 2.39
N LEU A 48 2.47 0.81 2.47
CA LEU A 48 2.55 -0.07 1.32
C LEU A 48 1.16 -0.35 0.73
N SER A 49 1.11 -0.49 -0.59
CA SER A 49 -0.06 -0.98 -1.31
C SER A 49 0.42 -1.71 -2.58
N LEU A 50 -0.44 -1.79 -3.61
CA LEU A 50 -0.12 -2.35 -4.91
C LEU A 50 1.18 -1.70 -5.44
N PRO A 51 2.15 -2.46 -5.94
CA PRO A 51 2.12 -3.91 -6.25
C PRO A 51 2.68 -4.82 -5.15
N THR A 52 3.21 -4.26 -4.06
CA THR A 52 3.91 -5.04 -3.02
C THR A 52 2.98 -5.64 -1.96
N GLY A 53 1.80 -5.05 -1.74
CA GLY A 53 0.77 -5.59 -0.86
C GLY A 53 -0.64 -5.29 -1.39
N ILE A 54 -1.50 -6.30 -1.39
CA ILE A 54 -2.90 -6.22 -1.85
C ILE A 54 -3.82 -6.87 -0.82
N THR A 55 -4.75 -6.11 -0.24
CA THR A 55 -5.81 -6.68 0.59
C THR A 55 -6.88 -7.31 -0.29
N LEU A 56 -7.17 -8.59 -0.05
CA LEU A 56 -8.25 -9.29 -0.74
C LEU A 56 -9.52 -9.29 0.09
N ASP A 57 -10.64 -9.11 -0.59
CA ASP A 57 -11.98 -9.34 -0.08
C ASP A 57 -12.22 -10.86 -0.01
N ASP A 58 -12.37 -11.38 1.19
CA ASP A 58 -12.89 -12.73 1.43
C ASP A 58 -14.09 -12.69 2.37
N GLU A 59 -14.73 -13.84 2.63
CA GLU A 59 -15.92 -13.88 3.48
C GLU A 59 -15.67 -13.38 4.91
N SER A 60 -14.43 -13.51 5.41
CA SER A 60 -13.99 -13.03 6.73
C SER A 60 -13.55 -11.56 6.75
N ASN A 61 -13.14 -11.00 5.61
CA ASN A 61 -12.50 -9.68 5.48
C ASN A 61 -13.33 -8.70 4.65
N ARG A 62 -14.63 -8.95 4.44
CA ARG A 62 -15.52 -8.00 3.75
C ARG A 62 -15.55 -6.67 4.50
N VAL A 63 -15.03 -5.61 3.88
CA VAL A 63 -14.97 -4.26 4.48
C VAL A 63 -14.16 -4.23 5.78
N TYR A 64 -13.02 -4.91 5.80
CA TYR A 64 -12.08 -4.89 6.92
C TYR A 64 -10.87 -4.00 6.61
N ALA A 65 -10.54 -3.12 7.56
CA ALA A 65 -9.32 -2.33 7.56
C ALA A 65 -8.69 -2.44 8.95
N TYR A 66 -7.38 -2.68 9.00
CA TYR A 66 -6.64 -2.74 10.26
C TYR A 66 -6.62 -1.36 10.92
N THR A 67 -6.83 -1.33 12.22
CA THR A 67 -6.71 -0.14 13.06
C THR A 67 -5.53 -0.32 14.02
N TYR A 68 -4.98 0.78 14.51
CA TYR A 68 -3.75 0.76 15.30
C TYR A 68 -3.84 -0.07 16.59
N TYR A 69 -4.99 -0.05 17.27
CA TYR A 69 -5.23 -0.85 18.48
C TYR A 69 -6.07 -2.11 18.23
N GLU A 70 -6.49 -2.36 16.98
CA GLU A 70 -7.29 -3.53 16.58
C GLU A 70 -8.53 -3.74 17.48
N THR A 71 -9.25 -2.64 17.75
CA THR A 71 -10.45 -2.70 18.61
C THR A 71 -11.58 -3.50 17.98
N ASN A 72 -12.40 -4.14 18.84
CA ASN A 72 -13.54 -4.96 18.44
C ASN A 72 -14.84 -4.47 19.07
N ALA A 73 -15.98 -5.09 18.72
CA ALA A 73 -17.30 -4.69 19.21
C ALA A 73 -17.48 -4.80 20.74
N GLU A 74 -16.65 -5.59 21.41
CA GLU A 74 -16.65 -5.76 22.87
C GLU A 74 -15.79 -4.72 23.59
N SER A 75 -15.01 -3.94 22.84
CA SER A 75 -14.13 -2.91 23.38
C SER A 75 -14.92 -1.73 23.94
N SER A 76 -14.38 -1.07 24.97
CA SER A 76 -15.01 0.13 25.52
C SER A 76 -15.13 1.23 24.47
N VAL A 77 -16.23 1.99 24.51
CA VAL A 77 -16.49 3.11 23.56
C VAL A 77 -15.32 4.10 23.52
N PHE A 78 -14.70 4.40 24.67
CA PHE A 78 -13.54 5.28 24.72
C PHE A 78 -12.35 4.72 23.93
N LEU A 79 -12.09 3.42 24.02
CA LEU A 79 -11.00 2.78 23.30
C LEU A 79 -11.27 2.78 21.79
N ILE A 80 -12.51 2.53 21.37
CA ILE A 80 -12.93 2.58 19.96
C ILE A 80 -12.71 3.99 19.38
N ILE A 81 -13.14 5.04 20.10
CA ILE A 81 -12.94 6.43 19.66
C ILE A 81 -11.45 6.75 19.55
N LYS A 82 -10.67 6.35 20.57
CA LYS A 82 -9.22 6.55 20.58
C LYS A 82 -8.55 5.84 19.38
N ASP A 83 -8.93 4.60 19.10
CA ASP A 83 -8.39 3.80 18.01
C ASP A 83 -8.73 4.39 16.65
N SER A 84 -9.98 4.81 16.45
CA SER A 84 -10.41 5.52 15.25
C SER A 84 -9.57 6.79 15.03
N LEU A 85 -9.44 7.65 16.05
CA LEU A 85 -8.67 8.90 15.93
C LEU A 85 -7.19 8.66 15.63
N VAL A 86 -6.54 7.74 16.36
CA VAL A 86 -5.12 7.43 16.15
C VAL A 86 -4.90 6.83 14.77
N SER A 87 -5.76 5.90 14.35
CA SER A 87 -5.66 5.26 13.03
C SER A 87 -5.84 6.28 11.90
N THR A 88 -6.83 7.19 12.00
CA THR A 88 -7.02 8.25 11.00
C THR A 88 -5.83 9.21 10.93
N ILE A 89 -5.22 9.58 12.05
CA ILE A 89 -4.03 10.43 12.07
C ILE A 89 -2.85 9.72 11.39
N LEU A 90 -2.65 8.44 11.69
CA LEU A 90 -1.58 7.64 11.07
C LEU A 90 -1.80 7.46 9.56
N GLU A 91 -3.05 7.33 9.13
CA GLU A 91 -3.39 7.29 7.71
C GLU A 91 -3.03 8.62 7.02
N GLY A 92 -3.28 9.75 7.70
CA GLY A 92 -2.79 11.05 7.24
C GLY A 92 -1.27 11.09 7.03
N PHE A 93 -0.49 10.39 7.86
CA PHE A 93 0.96 10.28 7.68
C PHE A 93 1.38 9.32 6.56
N VAL A 94 0.62 8.26 6.30
CA VAL A 94 0.76 7.42 5.10
C VAL A 94 0.62 8.30 3.86
N VAL A 95 -0.47 9.06 3.80
CA VAL A 95 -0.77 9.96 2.69
C VAL A 95 0.27 11.06 2.54
N ALA A 96 0.79 11.63 3.64
CA ALA A 96 1.88 12.60 3.61
C ALA A 96 3.18 12.02 3.02
N SER A 97 3.48 10.74 3.33
CA SER A 97 4.64 10.05 2.75
C SER A 97 4.49 9.83 1.25
N TRP A 98 3.28 9.45 0.79
CA TRP A 98 2.97 9.30 -0.63
C TRP A 98 3.07 10.62 -1.38
N HIS A 99 2.44 11.67 -0.83
CA HIS A 99 2.52 13.03 -1.36
C HIS A 99 3.97 13.48 -1.54
N GLY A 100 4.81 13.28 -0.53
CA GLY A 100 6.20 13.71 -0.57
C GLY A 100 7.00 13.04 -1.68
N ILE A 101 6.86 11.71 -1.86
CA ILE A 101 7.51 10.99 -2.97
C ILE A 101 6.96 11.48 -4.31
N TRP A 102 5.64 11.66 -4.41
CA TRP A 102 4.98 12.11 -5.63
C TRP A 102 5.52 13.46 -6.09
N VAL A 103 5.48 14.47 -5.23
CA VAL A 103 5.93 15.84 -5.52
C VAL A 103 7.42 15.87 -5.88
N LEU A 104 8.27 15.19 -5.11
CA LEU A 104 9.70 15.14 -5.40
C LEU A 104 9.99 14.47 -6.75
N THR A 105 9.24 13.42 -7.08
CA THR A 105 9.38 12.74 -8.38
C THR A 105 8.90 13.62 -9.52
N ASP A 106 7.83 14.40 -9.33
CA ASP A 106 7.34 15.36 -10.32
C ASP A 106 8.35 16.48 -10.58
N VAL A 107 8.88 17.11 -9.53
CA VAL A 107 9.95 18.12 -9.65
C VAL A 107 11.13 17.53 -10.42
N PHE A 108 11.57 16.32 -10.05
CA PHE A 108 12.70 15.68 -10.73
C PHE A 108 12.39 15.37 -12.20
N SER A 109 11.21 14.84 -12.50
CA SER A 109 10.84 14.42 -13.86
C SER A 109 10.59 15.61 -14.79
N TYR A 110 9.85 16.62 -14.32
CA TYR A 110 9.40 17.74 -15.14
C TYR A 110 10.36 18.92 -15.09
N ASP A 111 10.77 19.34 -13.89
CA ASP A 111 11.55 20.57 -13.75
C ASP A 111 13.04 20.34 -14.00
N TYR A 112 13.57 19.19 -13.56
CA TYR A 112 15.00 18.87 -13.72
C TYR A 112 15.30 18.13 -15.04
N LEU A 113 14.52 17.10 -15.37
CA LEU A 113 14.75 16.30 -16.58
C LEU A 113 13.97 16.77 -17.82
N GLY A 114 12.94 17.62 -17.67
CA GLY A 114 12.16 18.13 -18.80
C GLY A 114 11.37 17.06 -19.55
N LEU A 115 10.97 15.98 -18.87
CA LEU A 115 10.31 14.84 -19.52
C LEU A 115 8.87 15.17 -19.95
N SER A 116 8.44 14.54 -21.04
CA SER A 116 7.05 14.64 -21.50
C SER A 116 6.10 13.85 -20.60
N ASN A 117 4.82 14.23 -20.53
CA ASN A 117 3.79 13.52 -19.76
C ASN A 117 3.73 12.02 -20.07
N ILE A 118 3.82 11.65 -21.35
CA ILE A 118 3.80 10.24 -21.78
C ILE A 118 5.03 9.49 -21.23
N THR A 119 6.21 10.10 -21.31
CA THR A 119 7.45 9.50 -20.79
C THR A 119 7.38 9.31 -19.27
N VAL A 120 6.85 10.31 -18.55
CA VAL A 120 6.68 10.25 -17.10
C VAL A 120 5.67 9.16 -16.71
N ALA A 121 4.55 9.05 -17.41
CA ALA A 121 3.54 8.03 -17.19
C ALA A 121 4.12 6.61 -17.35
N LEU A 122 4.75 6.34 -18.49
CA LEU A 122 5.29 5.02 -18.80
C LEU A 122 6.48 4.65 -17.90
N SER A 123 7.42 5.58 -17.67
CA SER A 123 8.58 5.31 -16.82
C SER A 123 8.18 5.04 -15.37
N SER A 124 7.27 5.84 -14.80
CA SER A 124 6.76 5.62 -13.43
C SER A 124 6.07 4.28 -13.31
N TYR A 125 5.20 3.94 -14.27
CA TYR A 125 4.48 2.68 -14.26
C TYR A 125 5.43 1.49 -14.36
N SER A 126 6.32 1.49 -15.35
CA SER A 126 7.27 0.38 -15.58
C SER A 126 8.27 0.22 -14.43
N MET A 127 8.81 1.32 -13.90
CA MET A 127 9.74 1.25 -12.76
C MET A 127 9.02 0.88 -11.47
N GLY A 128 7.84 1.45 -11.21
CA GLY A 128 7.01 1.14 -10.06
C GLY A 128 6.68 -0.35 -9.99
N LEU A 129 6.12 -0.91 -11.06
CA LEU A 129 5.84 -2.35 -11.16
C LEU A 129 7.11 -3.20 -11.13
N GLY A 130 8.15 -2.81 -11.87
CA GLY A 130 9.40 -3.57 -11.93
C GLY A 130 10.06 -3.71 -10.55
N ILE A 131 10.21 -2.60 -9.82
CA ILE A 131 10.74 -2.61 -8.44
C ILE A 131 9.80 -3.42 -7.54
N GLY A 132 8.49 -3.26 -7.70
CA GLY A 132 7.49 -3.96 -6.91
C GLY A 132 7.58 -5.48 -7.02
N ILE A 133 7.69 -5.99 -8.25
CA ILE A 133 7.90 -7.42 -8.53
C ILE A 133 9.23 -7.90 -7.95
N VAL A 134 10.29 -7.11 -8.04
CA VAL A 134 11.58 -7.46 -7.42
C VAL A 134 11.43 -7.54 -5.89
N CYS A 135 10.81 -6.56 -5.24
CA CYS A 135 10.54 -6.55 -3.80
C CYS A 135 9.69 -7.76 -3.39
N LEU A 136 8.66 -8.08 -4.18
CA LEU A 136 7.78 -9.23 -3.99
C LEU A 136 8.57 -10.55 -3.89
N TYR A 137 9.52 -10.79 -4.78
CA TYR A 137 10.32 -12.01 -4.71
C TYR A 137 11.49 -11.91 -3.72
N ALA A 138 12.04 -10.71 -3.52
CA ALA A 138 13.17 -10.49 -2.61
C ALA A 138 12.80 -10.65 -1.12
N GLN A 139 11.52 -10.56 -0.75
CA GLN A 139 11.09 -10.71 0.64
C GLN A 139 11.42 -12.11 1.22
N PHE A 140 11.37 -13.17 0.41
CA PHE A 140 11.65 -14.54 0.84
C PHE A 140 13.12 -14.77 1.21
N PRO A 141 14.11 -14.52 0.32
CA PRO A 141 15.52 -14.64 0.70
C PRO A 141 15.88 -13.66 1.82
N PHE A 142 15.26 -12.48 1.86
CA PHE A 142 15.46 -11.53 2.94
C PHE A 142 15.03 -12.08 4.30
N TYR A 143 13.83 -12.66 4.38
CA TYR A 143 13.32 -13.29 5.60
C TYR A 143 14.28 -14.36 6.11
N HIS A 144 14.75 -15.26 5.23
CA HIS A 144 15.64 -16.34 5.63
C HIS A 144 17.05 -15.85 6.03
N THR A 145 17.62 -14.88 5.32
CA THR A 145 19.03 -14.48 5.52
C THR A 145 19.22 -13.50 6.67
N ILE A 146 18.24 -12.60 6.89
CA ILE A 146 18.33 -11.53 7.89
C ILE A 146 17.41 -11.79 9.08
N TRP A 147 16.15 -12.10 8.84
CA TRP A 147 15.15 -12.13 9.90
C TRP A 147 15.19 -13.40 10.73
N ALA A 148 15.12 -14.56 10.06
CA ALA A 148 15.18 -15.89 10.68
C ALA A 148 16.58 -16.25 11.20
N ASN A 149 17.59 -15.43 10.92
CA ASN A 149 18.95 -15.65 11.39
C ASN A 149 19.16 -15.01 12.77
N ASP A 150 19.27 -15.83 13.81
CA ASP A 150 19.49 -15.40 15.20
C ASP A 150 20.84 -14.71 15.43
N GLN A 151 21.81 -14.90 14.52
CA GLN A 151 23.12 -14.23 14.61
C GLN A 151 23.04 -12.74 14.20
N LYS A 152 21.95 -12.31 13.55
CA LYS A 152 21.79 -10.92 13.12
C LYS A 152 21.28 -10.06 14.27
N SER A 153 21.94 -8.92 14.47
CA SER A 153 21.52 -7.96 15.50
C SER A 153 20.13 -7.40 15.21
N ALA A 154 19.40 -7.05 16.27
CA ALA A 154 18.10 -6.39 16.17
C ALA A 154 18.17 -5.13 15.28
N PHE A 155 19.23 -4.33 15.43
CA PHE A 155 19.44 -3.14 14.59
C PHE A 155 19.50 -3.49 13.10
N SER A 156 20.22 -4.55 12.71
CA SER A 156 20.30 -4.96 11.30
C SER A 156 18.94 -5.39 10.76
N LYS A 157 18.16 -6.12 11.58
CA LYS A 157 16.80 -6.55 11.21
C LYS A 157 15.88 -5.34 11.00
N TYR A 158 15.85 -4.39 11.94
CA TYR A 158 15.02 -3.18 11.85
C TYR A 158 15.45 -2.25 10.72
N PHE A 159 16.75 -1.98 10.59
CA PHE A 159 17.27 -1.08 9.56
C PHE A 159 16.99 -1.60 8.15
N THR A 160 17.18 -2.91 7.94
CA THR A 160 16.93 -3.47 6.61
C THR A 160 15.43 -3.60 6.32
N ASN A 161 14.60 -3.87 7.34
CA ASN A 161 13.15 -3.77 7.20
C ASN A 161 12.72 -2.36 6.79
N PHE A 162 13.25 -1.34 7.44
CA PHE A 162 12.98 0.07 7.09
C PHE A 162 13.36 0.37 5.64
N LEU A 163 14.55 -0.04 5.19
CA LEU A 163 14.98 0.15 3.80
C LEU A 163 14.08 -0.57 2.79
N PHE A 164 13.72 -1.82 3.09
CA PHE A 164 12.83 -2.58 2.21
C PHE A 164 11.45 -1.95 2.10
N THR A 165 10.87 -1.52 3.23
CA THR A 165 9.60 -0.79 3.26
C THR A 165 9.72 0.53 2.50
N LEU A 166 10.81 1.28 2.64
CA LEU A 166 11.03 2.53 1.92
C LEU A 166 11.11 2.31 0.39
N ILE A 167 11.79 1.26 -0.07
CA ILE A 167 11.85 0.92 -1.51
C ILE A 167 10.47 0.50 -2.02
N SER A 168 9.75 -0.32 -1.25
CA SER A 168 8.40 -0.78 -1.59
C SER A 168 7.38 0.37 -1.62
N LEU A 169 7.56 1.37 -0.74
CA LEU A 169 6.79 2.61 -0.72
C LEU A 169 7.01 3.41 -2.01
N VAL A 170 8.27 3.58 -2.45
CA VAL A 170 8.57 4.25 -3.72
C VAL A 170 7.93 3.52 -4.90
N SER A 171 8.03 2.19 -4.93
CA SER A 171 7.36 1.34 -5.94
C SER A 171 5.85 1.54 -5.96
N THR A 172 5.22 1.59 -4.78
CA THR A 172 3.78 1.84 -4.62
C THR A 172 3.41 3.19 -5.26
N VAL A 173 4.07 4.27 -4.84
CA VAL A 173 3.78 5.64 -5.33
C VAL A 173 4.02 5.75 -6.84
N TRP A 174 5.11 5.21 -7.35
CA TRP A 174 5.42 5.25 -8.78
C TRP A 174 4.43 4.45 -9.63
N THR A 175 3.90 3.35 -9.10
CA THR A 175 2.87 2.56 -9.78
C THR A 175 1.58 3.38 -9.94
N PHE A 176 1.07 3.97 -8.84
CA PHE A 176 -0.13 4.82 -8.90
C PHE A 176 0.08 6.07 -9.75
N ARG A 177 1.26 6.71 -9.66
CA ARG A 177 1.66 7.82 -10.52
C ARG A 177 1.64 7.47 -11.99
N GLY A 178 2.20 6.33 -12.35
CA GLY A 178 2.19 5.84 -13.71
C GLY A 178 0.78 5.60 -14.24
N VAL A 179 -0.09 4.98 -13.44
CA VAL A 179 -1.49 4.74 -13.80
C VAL A 179 -2.25 6.06 -14.00
N TRP A 180 -2.13 7.02 -13.08
CA TRP A 180 -2.85 8.29 -13.19
C TRP A 180 -2.40 9.11 -14.40
N TYR A 181 -1.10 9.27 -14.59
CA TYR A 181 -0.60 10.00 -15.77
C TYR A 181 -0.86 9.27 -17.07
N SER A 182 -1.02 7.94 -17.06
CA SER A 182 -1.50 7.19 -18.22
C SER A 182 -2.95 7.53 -18.55
N TYR A 183 -3.82 7.65 -17.54
CA TYR A 183 -5.19 8.13 -17.77
C TYR A 183 -5.22 9.54 -18.34
N ASP A 184 -4.40 10.45 -17.80
CA ASP A 184 -4.34 11.83 -18.29
C ASP A 184 -3.79 11.90 -19.72
N ALA A 185 -2.75 11.10 -20.05
CA ALA A 185 -2.10 11.13 -21.35
C ALA A 185 -2.90 10.42 -22.45
N PHE A 186 -3.57 9.31 -22.14
CA PHE A 186 -4.21 8.44 -23.14
C PHE A 186 -5.74 8.47 -23.11
N PHE A 187 -6.35 8.73 -21.95
CA PHE A 187 -7.77 8.46 -21.73
C PHE A 187 -8.64 9.72 -21.64
N LEU A 188 -8.14 10.81 -21.04
CA LEU A 188 -8.88 12.07 -20.87
C LEU A 188 -8.93 12.95 -22.15
N THR A 189 -8.52 12.44 -23.30
CA THR A 189 -8.33 13.23 -24.54
C THR A 189 -9.59 13.44 -25.38
N ILE A 190 -10.70 12.74 -25.09
CA ILE A 190 -11.91 12.75 -25.93
C ILE A 190 -13.00 13.67 -25.34
N ASP A 191 -13.61 13.29 -24.23
CA ASP A 191 -14.61 14.06 -23.49
C ASP A 191 -14.41 13.83 -22.00
N ARG A 192 -14.18 14.90 -21.23
CA ARG A 192 -13.82 14.82 -19.81
C ARG A 192 -14.83 14.00 -19.01
N ASN A 193 -16.13 14.24 -19.22
CA ASN A 193 -17.17 13.59 -18.44
C ASN A 193 -17.24 12.09 -18.78
N SER A 194 -17.23 11.76 -20.07
CA SER A 194 -17.26 10.37 -20.52
C SER A 194 -16.01 9.60 -20.08
N SER A 195 -14.83 10.21 -20.16
CA SER A 195 -13.58 9.60 -19.72
C SER A 195 -13.53 9.38 -18.20
N LEU A 196 -14.07 10.30 -17.39
CA LEU A 196 -14.18 10.12 -15.93
C LEU A 196 -15.11 8.97 -15.57
N VAL A 197 -16.29 8.90 -16.21
CA VAL A 197 -17.25 7.80 -15.99
C VAL A 197 -16.64 6.47 -16.40
N LEU A 198 -15.99 6.41 -17.56
CA LEU A 198 -15.41 5.19 -18.09
C LEU A 198 -14.19 4.74 -17.27
N ALA A 199 -13.34 5.66 -16.81
CA ALA A 199 -12.22 5.34 -15.92
C ALA A 199 -12.71 4.78 -14.58
N GLN A 200 -13.79 5.36 -14.03
CA GLN A 200 -14.42 4.87 -12.80
C GLN A 200 -15.00 3.45 -12.99
N LEU A 201 -15.69 3.21 -14.11
CA LEU A 201 -16.25 1.89 -14.43
C LEU A 201 -15.15 0.85 -14.63
N ILE A 202 -14.10 1.17 -15.39
CA ILE A 202 -12.96 0.27 -15.59
C ILE A 202 -12.28 -0.03 -14.26
N GLY A 203 -11.97 0.99 -13.46
CA GLY A 203 -11.35 0.80 -12.15
C GLY A 203 -12.19 -0.07 -11.21
N LEU A 204 -13.51 0.17 -11.15
CA LEU A 204 -14.43 -0.63 -10.34
C LEU A 204 -14.47 -2.09 -10.82
N LEU A 205 -14.62 -2.32 -12.13
CA LEU A 205 -14.66 -3.66 -12.71
C LEU A 205 -13.34 -4.40 -12.50
N THR A 206 -12.19 -3.71 -12.62
CA THR A 206 -10.88 -4.29 -12.32
C THR A 206 -10.80 -4.70 -10.87
N LEU A 207 -11.13 -3.82 -9.91
CA LEU A 207 -11.10 -4.14 -8.48
C LEU A 207 -12.00 -5.32 -8.13
N PHE A 208 -13.21 -5.39 -8.67
CA PHE A 208 -14.10 -6.55 -8.49
C PHE A 208 -13.55 -7.82 -9.13
N SER A 209 -12.89 -7.73 -10.29
CA SER A 209 -12.30 -8.90 -10.94
C SER A 209 -11.14 -9.50 -10.16
N ILE A 210 -10.46 -8.70 -9.33
CA ILE A 210 -9.35 -9.14 -8.46
C ILE A 210 -9.75 -9.23 -6.98
N ASN A 211 -11.05 -9.23 -6.66
CA ASN A 211 -11.55 -9.29 -5.27
C ASN A 211 -10.87 -8.25 -4.36
N CYS A 212 -10.73 -7.00 -4.82
CA CYS A 212 -10.20 -5.85 -4.05
C CYS A 212 -11.22 -4.69 -4.04
N GLY A 213 -12.50 -5.01 -4.07
CA GLY A 213 -13.60 -4.07 -4.16
C GLY A 213 -13.82 -3.23 -2.89
N SER A 214 -13.51 -3.76 -1.70
CA SER A 214 -13.72 -3.04 -0.44
C SER A 214 -12.59 -2.07 -0.12
N CYS A 215 -11.34 -2.53 -0.16
CA CYS A 215 -10.17 -1.67 0.03
C CYS A 215 -8.91 -2.24 -0.63
N LEU A 216 -8.17 -1.42 -1.36
CA LEU A 216 -6.85 -1.78 -1.92
C LEU A 216 -5.71 -1.58 -0.90
N HIS A 217 -6.02 -0.87 0.20
CA HIS A 217 -5.11 -0.52 1.25
C HIS A 217 -5.56 -1.15 2.56
N ALA A 218 -4.63 -1.70 3.33
CA ALA A 218 -4.99 -2.51 4.49
C ALA A 218 -5.36 -1.68 5.73
N GLY A 219 -5.25 -0.36 5.69
CA GLY A 219 -5.33 0.50 6.88
C GLY A 219 -4.01 0.54 7.65
N ILE A 220 -4.10 0.64 8.97
CA ILE A 220 -2.93 0.81 9.84
C ILE A 220 -2.47 -0.54 10.38
N ILE A 221 -1.38 -1.02 9.80
CA ILE A 221 -0.70 -2.24 10.21
C ILE A 221 0.47 -1.86 11.10
N ARG A 222 0.52 -2.48 12.28
CA ARG A 222 1.70 -2.41 13.14
C ARG A 222 2.78 -3.32 12.60
N ASP A 223 4.01 -2.83 12.60
CA ASP A 223 5.21 -3.63 12.40
C ASP A 223 5.31 -4.56 13.62
N LEU A 224 4.69 -5.74 13.54
CA LEU A 224 4.56 -6.71 14.63
C LEU A 224 5.92 -7.12 15.21
N ASP A 225 5.93 -7.49 16.49
CA ASP A 225 7.12 -7.96 17.22
C ASP A 225 7.66 -9.28 16.63
N GLU A 226 8.99 -9.36 16.45
CA GLU A 226 9.91 -10.50 16.21
C GLU A 226 9.52 -11.70 15.31
N LYS A 227 8.27 -12.15 15.23
CA LYS A 227 7.86 -13.42 14.62
C LYS A 227 7.51 -13.32 13.14
N ASP A 228 6.87 -12.25 12.69
CA ASP A 228 6.33 -12.19 11.31
C ASP A 228 7.32 -11.61 10.29
N GLY A 229 8.39 -10.95 10.76
CA GLY A 229 9.43 -10.41 9.90
C GLY A 229 8.89 -9.56 8.76
N LEU A 230 9.63 -9.49 7.66
CA LEU A 230 9.33 -8.65 6.47
C LEU A 230 8.16 -9.17 5.62
N ILE A 231 7.54 -10.29 5.99
CA ILE A 231 6.57 -10.94 5.13
C ILE A 231 5.37 -10.01 5.02
N ILE A 232 5.22 -9.38 3.86
CA ILE A 232 4.01 -8.62 3.57
C ILE A 232 2.93 -9.70 3.41
N PRO A 233 1.87 -9.70 4.23
CA PRO A 233 0.94 -10.82 4.31
C PRO A 233 0.05 -10.99 3.06
N TYR A 234 0.30 -10.20 2.02
CA TYR A 234 -0.66 -9.95 0.96
C TYR A 234 -0.11 -10.36 -0.41
N HIS A 235 -0.22 -11.65 -0.70
CA HIS A 235 0.03 -12.15 -2.05
C HIS A 235 -1.27 -12.69 -2.60
N TYR A 236 -1.81 -12.00 -3.60
CA TYR A 236 -3.01 -12.43 -4.33
C TYR A 236 -2.93 -13.92 -4.67
N PHE A 237 -1.82 -14.35 -5.27
CA PHE A 237 -1.62 -15.74 -5.67
C PHE A 237 -1.36 -16.70 -4.50
N SER A 238 -0.60 -16.29 -3.48
CA SER A 238 -0.34 -17.18 -2.34
C SER A 238 -1.60 -17.39 -1.51
N TYR A 239 -2.47 -16.38 -1.39
CA TYR A 239 -3.76 -16.51 -0.72
C TYR A 239 -4.61 -17.62 -1.34
N TYR A 240 -4.83 -17.61 -2.66
CA TYR A 240 -5.61 -18.67 -3.31
C TYR A 240 -4.91 -20.03 -3.23
N PHE A 241 -3.59 -20.06 -3.37
CA PHE A 241 -2.83 -21.30 -3.27
C PHE A 241 -2.93 -21.93 -1.87
N PHE A 242 -2.76 -21.14 -0.81
CA PHE A 242 -2.88 -21.62 0.56
C PHE A 242 -4.32 -22.02 0.88
N ARG A 243 -5.31 -21.26 0.42
CA ARG A 243 -6.72 -21.61 0.60
C ARG A 243 -7.05 -22.96 -0.02
N GLU A 244 -6.61 -23.21 -1.26
CA GLU A 244 -6.78 -24.51 -1.91
C GLU A 244 -6.12 -25.66 -1.16
N LEU A 245 -4.95 -25.44 -0.55
CA LEU A 245 -4.29 -26.47 0.27
C LEU A 245 -5.07 -26.75 1.55
N THR A 246 -5.49 -25.72 2.27
CA THR A 246 -6.27 -25.86 3.50
C THR A 246 -7.64 -26.51 3.25
N GLU A 247 -8.32 -26.15 2.16
CA GLU A 247 -9.58 -26.78 1.75
C GLU A 247 -9.36 -28.29 1.45
N LYS A 248 -8.30 -28.65 0.73
CA LYS A 248 -7.95 -30.06 0.45
C LYS A 248 -7.60 -30.83 1.71
N ASP A 249 -6.86 -30.23 2.63
CA ASP A 249 -6.50 -30.87 3.90
C ASP A 249 -7.73 -31.10 4.78
N ALA A 250 -8.64 -30.13 4.87
CA ALA A 250 -9.91 -30.25 5.60
C ALA A 250 -10.85 -31.30 4.97
N GLU A 251 -10.93 -31.38 3.64
CA GLU A 251 -11.67 -32.44 2.95
C GLU A 251 -11.08 -33.83 3.24
N ASN A 252 -9.75 -33.96 3.28
CA ASN A 252 -9.07 -35.22 3.58
C ASN A 252 -9.26 -35.66 5.04
N GLU A 253 -9.26 -34.73 5.99
CA GLU A 253 -9.58 -35.01 7.40
C GLU A 253 -11.03 -35.47 7.56
N HIS A 254 -11.99 -34.77 6.95
CA HIS A 254 -13.40 -35.17 6.96
C HIS A 254 -13.63 -36.56 6.34
N LEU A 255 -12.94 -36.89 5.24
CA LEU A 255 -13.01 -38.21 4.62
C LEU A 255 -12.40 -39.30 5.51
N ASN A 256 -11.34 -39.00 6.26
CA ASN A 256 -10.76 -39.95 7.21
C ASN A 256 -11.68 -40.16 8.40
N ASP A 257 -12.23 -39.10 9.00
CA ASP A 257 -13.16 -39.21 10.13
C ASP A 257 -14.44 -39.98 9.74
N SER A 258 -14.94 -39.78 8.52
CA SER A 258 -16.11 -40.53 8.02
C SER A 258 -15.85 -42.04 7.84
N LYS A 259 -14.59 -42.46 7.64
CA LYS A 259 -14.19 -43.88 7.55
C LYS A 259 -13.99 -44.54 8.91
N PHE A 260 -13.75 -43.77 9.97
CA PHE A 260 -13.62 -44.28 11.34
C PHE A 260 -14.96 -44.41 12.07
N VAL A 261 -16.05 -43.89 11.49
CA VAL A 261 -17.42 -43.93 12.05
C VAL A 261 -18.31 -45.00 11.36
N SER A 262 -17.81 -45.69 10.33
CA SER A 262 -18.49 -46.81 9.64
C SER A 262 -17.97 -48.18 10.08
#